data_AF-K2DLI0-F1
#
_entry.id   AF-K2DLI0-F1
#
_cell.length_a   1.000
_cell.length_b   1.000
_cell.length_c   1.000
_cell.angle_alpha   90.00
_cell.angle_beta   90.00
_cell.angle_gamma   90.00
#
_symmetry.space_group_name_H-M   'P 1'
#
loop_
_entity.id
_entity.type
_entity.pdbx_description
1 polymer ?
#
loop_
_entity_poly.entity_id
_entity_poly.type
_entity_poly.pdbx_seq_one_letter_code
_entity_poly.pdbx_strand_id
1 'polypeptide(L)'
;MYLYHTIFKNEIVAEFLPPKNLTSKQVIILCDGLPSLPDKNKLVKFLAKKNYWVFHMRYRGTWESVGEFLDKSPVQDVLDLVDALPKGFIDIWDKQEFKVSPESVFVIGASFGGTTALMSSLDSRIKKVVAICPVVDWKDESGEESNEDLKEQIQVGYPGAYHFSEENWNKLINTSFFNPIDYVEHFDSA
;
A
#
# COMPACT_ATOMS: atom_id res chain seq x y z
N MET A 1 9.39 -18.99 -11.27
CA MET A 1 9.47 -17.52 -11.22
C MET A 1 9.20 -17.10 -9.78
N TYR A 2 10.25 -16.69 -9.09
CA TYR A 2 10.16 -15.98 -7.82
C TYR A 2 9.69 -14.55 -8.08
N LEU A 3 9.18 -13.86 -7.07
CA LEU A 3 8.93 -12.43 -7.14
C LEU A 3 10.26 -11.71 -6.95
N TYR A 4 10.53 -10.67 -7.72
CA TYR A 4 11.68 -9.80 -7.47
C TYR A 4 11.43 -8.98 -6.21
N HIS A 5 12.50 -8.50 -5.60
CA HIS A 5 12.46 -7.77 -4.34
C HIS A 5 13.18 -6.43 -4.51
N THR A 6 12.54 -5.32 -4.12
CA THR A 6 13.16 -4.00 -4.20
C THR A 6 12.81 -3.15 -2.98
N ILE A 7 13.59 -2.08 -2.77
CA ILE A 7 13.34 -1.09 -1.72
C ILE A 7 13.20 0.28 -2.37
N PHE A 8 12.02 0.89 -2.24
CA PHE A 8 11.75 2.24 -2.70
C PHE A 8 12.06 3.26 -1.61
N LYS A 9 12.65 4.39 -2.00
CA LYS A 9 13.02 5.49 -1.10
C LYS A 9 13.91 5.08 0.09
N ASN A 10 14.63 3.95 -0.03
CA ASN A 10 15.40 3.33 1.06
C ASN A 10 14.57 2.92 2.28
N GLU A 11 13.24 2.84 2.14
CA GLU A 11 12.32 2.59 3.26
C GLU A 11 11.29 1.50 2.95
N ILE A 12 10.67 1.54 1.77
CA ILE A 12 9.50 0.73 1.42
C ILE A 12 9.94 -0.52 0.68
N VAL A 13 9.87 -1.67 1.33
CA VAL A 13 10.04 -2.97 0.71
C VAL A 13 8.84 -3.29 -0.18
N ALA A 14 9.13 -3.75 -1.40
CA ALA A 14 8.12 -4.25 -2.31
C ALA A 14 8.60 -5.50 -3.03
N GLU A 15 7.73 -6.50 -3.09
CA GLU A 15 7.88 -7.62 -4.01
C GLU A 15 7.16 -7.32 -5.30
N PHE A 16 7.74 -7.67 -6.46
CA PHE A 16 7.13 -7.33 -7.73
C PHE A 16 7.36 -8.38 -8.81
N LEU A 17 6.50 -8.33 -9.83
CA LEU A 17 6.73 -9.03 -11.09
C LEU A 17 6.48 -8.10 -12.28
N PRO A 18 7.41 -8.05 -13.25
CA PRO A 18 7.12 -7.48 -14.54
C PRO A 18 6.10 -8.35 -15.30
N PRO A 19 5.32 -7.76 -16.23
CA PRO A 19 4.50 -8.51 -17.15
C PRO A 19 5.34 -9.25 -18.18
N LYS A 20 4.75 -10.22 -18.87
CA LYS A 20 5.42 -10.91 -19.98
C LYS A 20 5.81 -9.95 -21.11
N ASN A 21 4.97 -8.95 -21.40
CA ASN A 21 5.31 -7.88 -22.34
C ASN A 21 5.78 -6.64 -21.57
N LEU A 22 7.10 -6.45 -21.51
CA LEU A 22 7.75 -5.35 -20.80
C LEU A 22 7.43 -3.96 -21.35
N THR A 23 6.83 -3.86 -22.54
CA THR A 23 6.35 -2.57 -23.08
C THR A 23 5.05 -2.09 -22.44
N SER A 24 4.39 -2.94 -21.62
CA SER A 24 3.22 -2.53 -20.86
C SER A 24 3.57 -1.40 -19.90
N LYS A 25 2.70 -0.39 -19.87
CA LYS A 25 2.78 0.77 -18.97
C LYS A 25 1.63 0.78 -17.95
N GLN A 26 0.98 -0.36 -17.77
CA GLN A 26 -0.11 -0.57 -16.83
C GLN A 26 0.45 -1.14 -15.54
N VAL A 27 0.25 -0.44 -14.42
CA VAL A 27 0.78 -0.80 -13.10
C VAL A 27 -0.36 -1.09 -12.14
N ILE A 28 -0.18 -2.13 -11.32
CA ILE A 28 -1.03 -2.43 -10.16
C ILE A 28 -0.16 -2.39 -8.90
N ILE A 29 -0.60 -1.66 -7.88
CA ILE A 29 -0.03 -1.67 -6.54
C ILE A 29 -1.01 -2.38 -5.61
N LEU A 30 -0.53 -3.38 -4.88
CA LEU A 30 -1.30 -4.15 -3.90
C LEU A 30 -0.98 -3.63 -2.50
N CYS A 31 -2.03 -3.24 -1.79
CA CYS A 31 -2.02 -2.64 -0.47
C CYS A 31 -2.70 -3.60 0.53
N ASP A 32 -1.93 -4.12 1.48
CA ASP A 32 -2.45 -5.08 2.47
C ASP A 32 -3.31 -4.41 3.56
N GLY A 33 -4.12 -5.23 4.21
CA GLY A 33 -4.86 -4.86 5.41
C GLY A 33 -3.97 -4.79 6.66
N LEU A 34 -4.60 -4.60 7.82
CA LEU A 34 -3.93 -4.46 9.10
C LEU A 34 -4.66 -5.28 10.18
N PRO A 35 -3.99 -6.22 10.86
CA PRO A 35 -2.73 -6.84 10.45
C PRO A 35 -2.90 -7.75 9.22
N SER A 36 -1.81 -8.05 8.53
CA SER A 36 -1.82 -9.00 7.40
C SER A 36 -0.45 -9.57 7.13
N LEU A 37 -0.38 -10.88 6.85
CA LEU A 37 0.84 -11.50 6.35
C LEU A 37 1.12 -11.02 4.91
N PRO A 38 2.39 -10.71 4.60
CA PRO A 38 2.81 -10.23 3.29
C PRO A 38 2.99 -11.41 2.33
N ASP A 39 1.91 -12.16 2.10
CA ASP A 39 1.85 -13.27 1.15
C ASP A 39 0.76 -13.02 0.11
N LYS A 40 1.15 -12.38 -1.01
CA LYS A 40 0.29 -12.20 -2.20
C LYS A 40 0.88 -12.82 -3.46
N ASN A 41 1.80 -13.79 -3.30
CA ASN A 41 2.51 -14.46 -4.39
C ASN A 41 1.61 -14.93 -5.55
N LYS A 42 0.48 -15.56 -5.23
CA LYS A 42 -0.46 -16.08 -6.24
C LYS A 42 -1.14 -14.95 -7.00
N LEU A 43 -1.54 -13.88 -6.30
CA LEU A 43 -2.22 -12.73 -6.90
C LEU A 43 -1.27 -11.93 -7.79
N VAL A 44 -0.04 -11.65 -7.31
CA VAL A 44 1.00 -10.97 -8.09
C VAL A 44 1.25 -11.72 -9.41
N LYS A 45 1.46 -13.05 -9.34
CA LYS A 45 1.66 -13.88 -10.54
C LYS A 45 0.45 -13.89 -11.47
N PHE A 46 -0.76 -13.93 -10.93
CA PHE A 46 -1.98 -13.91 -11.72
C PHE A 46 -2.10 -12.60 -12.51
N LEU A 47 -1.91 -11.47 -11.85
CA LEU A 47 -2.03 -10.14 -12.45
C LEU A 47 -0.88 -9.86 -13.44
N ALA A 48 0.35 -10.27 -13.14
CA ALA A 48 1.47 -10.11 -14.07
C ALA A 48 1.24 -10.87 -15.40
N LYS A 49 0.62 -12.05 -15.34
CA LYS A 49 0.18 -12.82 -16.53
C LYS A 49 -0.92 -12.10 -17.33
N LYS A 50 -1.64 -11.16 -16.72
CA LYS A 50 -2.63 -10.29 -17.38
C LYS A 50 -2.02 -9.00 -17.92
N ASN A 51 -0.70 -8.95 -18.05
CA ASN A 51 0.06 -7.86 -18.67
C ASN A 51 0.18 -6.58 -17.83
N TYR A 52 0.12 -6.71 -16.50
CA TYR A 52 0.40 -5.62 -15.56
C TYR A 52 1.79 -5.76 -14.97
N TRP A 53 2.45 -4.62 -14.72
CA TRP A 53 3.47 -4.56 -13.67
C TRP A 53 2.76 -4.61 -12.33
N VAL A 54 3.19 -5.49 -11.44
CA VAL A 54 2.51 -5.68 -10.16
C VAL A 54 3.49 -5.55 -9.02
N PHE A 55 3.20 -4.63 -8.10
CA PHE A 55 3.98 -4.37 -6.91
C PHE A 55 3.13 -4.68 -5.68
N HIS A 56 3.64 -5.53 -4.80
CA HIS A 56 3.08 -5.78 -3.48
C HIS A 56 3.98 -5.09 -2.48
N MET A 57 3.53 -3.93 -2.00
CA MET A 57 4.31 -3.09 -1.10
C MET A 57 3.99 -3.42 0.36
N ARG A 58 4.98 -3.21 1.22
CA ARG A 58 4.84 -3.19 2.67
C ARG A 58 4.95 -1.74 3.12
N TYR A 59 3.96 -1.22 3.84
CA TYR A 59 3.98 0.17 4.30
C TYR A 59 5.22 0.48 5.13
N ARG A 60 5.65 1.74 5.18
CA ARG A 60 6.72 2.18 6.09
C ARG A 60 6.44 1.72 7.52
N GLY A 61 7.48 1.27 8.21
CA GLY A 61 7.40 0.72 9.56
C GLY A 61 6.62 -0.60 9.68
N THR A 62 6.30 -1.28 8.58
CA THR A 62 5.69 -2.61 8.60
C THR A 62 6.61 -3.67 7.99
N TRP A 63 6.65 -4.84 8.62
CA TRP A 63 7.49 -5.98 8.23
C TRP A 63 8.96 -5.55 8.06
N GLU A 64 9.55 -5.75 6.89
CA GLU A 64 10.93 -5.37 6.58
C GLU A 64 11.05 -3.93 6.06
N SER A 65 9.94 -3.22 5.83
CA SER A 65 9.99 -1.79 5.56
C SER A 65 10.37 -1.05 6.82
N VAL A 66 11.41 -0.21 6.73
CA VAL A 66 11.90 0.58 7.86
C VAL A 66 11.08 1.85 8.08
N GLY A 67 11.39 2.60 9.13
CA GLY A 67 10.68 3.80 9.54
C GLY A 67 9.60 3.50 10.57
N GLU A 68 8.70 4.47 10.77
CA GLU A 68 7.56 4.33 11.68
C GLU A 68 6.24 4.29 10.90
N PHE A 69 5.45 3.27 11.19
CA PHE A 69 4.11 3.10 10.67
C PHE A 69 3.23 4.24 11.15
N LEU A 70 2.45 4.78 10.20
CA LEU A 70 1.60 5.95 10.38
C LEU A 70 2.34 7.27 10.68
N ASP A 71 3.68 7.33 10.61
CA ASP A 71 4.39 8.63 10.60
C ASP A 71 3.91 9.49 9.42
N LYS A 72 3.87 8.88 8.23
CA LYS A 72 3.26 9.42 7.02
C LYS A 72 2.02 8.62 6.64
N SER A 73 1.12 9.27 5.90
CA SER A 73 -0.08 8.60 5.40
C SER A 73 0.32 7.38 4.56
N PRO A 74 -0.31 6.21 4.71
CA PRO A 74 -0.09 5.06 3.84
C PRO A 74 -0.25 5.36 2.34
N VAL A 75 -1.02 6.41 2.01
CA VAL A 75 -1.14 6.94 0.63
C VAL A 75 0.21 7.42 0.12
N GLN A 76 1.02 8.07 0.96
CA GLN A 76 2.34 8.58 0.58
C GLN A 76 3.28 7.46 0.17
N ASP A 77 3.15 6.25 0.72
CA ASP A 77 3.94 5.09 0.30
C ASP A 77 3.61 4.67 -1.14
N VAL A 78 2.32 4.69 -1.51
CA VAL A 78 1.86 4.46 -2.88
C VAL A 78 2.44 5.52 -3.82
N LEU A 79 2.34 6.80 -3.45
CA LEU A 79 2.80 7.90 -4.29
C LEU A 79 4.34 7.91 -4.44
N ASP A 80 5.07 7.56 -3.39
CA ASP A 80 6.52 7.42 -3.44
C ASP A 80 6.97 6.30 -4.37
N LEU A 81 6.20 5.21 -4.43
CA LEU A 81 6.41 4.13 -5.40
C LEU A 81 6.18 4.67 -6.81
N VAL A 82 5.03 5.29 -7.07
CA VAL A 82 4.68 5.89 -8.38
C VAL A 82 5.74 6.90 -8.85
N ASP A 83 6.28 7.72 -7.96
CA ASP A 83 7.35 8.68 -8.27
C ASP A 83 8.69 8.02 -8.62
N ALA A 84 8.95 6.84 -8.05
CA ALA A 84 10.20 6.11 -8.25
C ALA A 84 10.21 5.27 -9.52
N LEU A 85 9.05 4.72 -9.95
CA LEU A 85 8.96 3.84 -11.12
C LEU A 85 9.62 4.42 -12.39
N PRO A 86 9.39 5.69 -12.78
CA PRO A 86 9.99 6.26 -13.98
C PRO A 86 11.48 6.59 -13.83
N LYS A 87 12.02 6.60 -12.61
CA LYS A 87 13.45 6.82 -12.34
C LYS A 87 14.25 5.53 -12.45
N GLY A 88 13.58 4.38 -12.38
CA GLY A 88 14.18 3.06 -12.36
C GLY A 88 14.39 2.55 -10.93
N PHE A 89 14.47 1.24 -10.79
CA PHE A 89 14.63 0.53 -9.54
C PHE A 89 15.36 -0.79 -9.79
N ILE A 90 15.91 -1.39 -8.73
CA ILE A 90 16.81 -2.53 -8.85
C ILE A 90 16.26 -3.67 -8.00
N ASP A 91 16.26 -4.88 -8.58
CA ASP A 91 16.04 -6.09 -7.80
C ASP A 91 17.25 -6.40 -6.91
N ILE A 92 16.99 -6.69 -5.64
CA ILE A 92 18.04 -6.85 -4.62
C ILE A 92 18.79 -8.16 -4.80
N TRP A 93 18.15 -9.21 -5.33
CA TRP A 93 18.77 -10.53 -5.43
C TRP A 93 19.67 -10.64 -6.65
N ASP A 94 19.14 -10.32 -7.83
CA ASP A 94 19.83 -10.48 -9.11
C ASP A 94 20.56 -9.21 -9.57
N LYS A 95 20.33 -8.09 -8.89
CA LYS A 95 20.83 -6.76 -9.28
C LYS A 95 20.33 -6.32 -10.66
N GLN A 96 19.22 -6.89 -11.12
CA GLN A 96 18.61 -6.51 -12.38
C GLN A 96 17.93 -5.14 -12.25
N GLU A 97 18.22 -4.26 -13.19
CA GLU A 97 17.58 -2.94 -13.29
C GLU A 97 16.25 -3.04 -14.04
N PHE A 98 15.24 -2.37 -13.52
CA PHE A 98 13.92 -2.25 -14.10
C PHE A 98 13.51 -0.78 -14.18
N LYS A 99 12.65 -0.47 -15.15
CA LYS A 99 12.09 0.85 -15.32
C LYS A 99 10.73 0.75 -15.98
N VAL A 100 9.74 1.43 -15.43
CA VAL A 100 8.42 1.59 -16.05
C VAL A 100 7.96 3.02 -15.87
N SER A 101 7.52 3.66 -16.95
CA SER A 101 6.88 4.97 -16.92
C SER A 101 5.38 4.75 -17.09
N PRO A 102 4.59 4.70 -16.01
CA PRO A 102 3.21 4.25 -16.08
C PRO A 102 2.34 5.25 -16.85
N GLU A 103 1.48 4.75 -17.73
CA GLU A 103 0.38 5.53 -18.31
C GLU A 103 -0.89 5.41 -17.46
N SER A 104 -1.00 4.33 -16.68
CA SER A 104 -2.11 4.10 -15.75
C SER A 104 -1.60 3.32 -14.55
N VAL A 105 -1.94 3.82 -13.37
CA VAL A 105 -1.71 3.14 -12.10
C VAL A 105 -3.06 2.75 -11.51
N PHE A 106 -3.14 1.51 -11.04
CA PHE A 106 -4.28 0.99 -10.31
C PHE A 106 -3.83 0.58 -8.92
N VAL A 107 -4.71 0.75 -7.93
CA VAL A 107 -4.43 0.34 -6.55
C VAL A 107 -5.52 -0.64 -6.12
N ILE A 108 -5.11 -1.78 -5.57
CA ILE A 108 -6.02 -2.78 -5.01
C ILE A 108 -5.66 -2.97 -3.56
N GLY A 109 -6.66 -2.88 -2.68
CA GLY A 109 -6.44 -3.15 -1.27
C GLY A 109 -7.69 -3.60 -0.53
N ALA A 110 -7.49 -4.20 0.63
CA ALA A 110 -8.55 -4.72 1.48
C ALA A 110 -8.42 -4.20 2.92
N SER A 111 -9.55 -4.00 3.62
CA SER A 111 -9.57 -3.44 4.98
C SER A 111 -8.76 -2.13 5.05
N PHE A 112 -7.75 -2.03 5.90
CA PHE A 112 -6.80 -0.90 5.95
C PHE A 112 -6.20 -0.55 4.58
N GLY A 113 -5.83 -1.55 3.78
CA GLY A 113 -5.34 -1.31 2.41
C GLY A 113 -6.42 -0.87 1.45
N GLY A 114 -7.68 -1.18 1.74
CA GLY A 114 -8.83 -0.63 1.02
C GLY A 114 -8.96 0.87 1.27
N THR A 115 -8.71 1.32 2.49
CA THR A 115 -8.60 2.75 2.85
C THR A 115 -7.48 3.42 2.06
N THR A 116 -6.30 2.79 1.99
CA THR A 116 -5.18 3.28 1.16
C THR A 116 -5.60 3.39 -0.30
N ALA A 117 -6.25 2.36 -0.83
CA ALA A 117 -6.72 2.34 -2.21
C ALA A 117 -7.68 3.52 -2.46
N LEU A 118 -8.74 3.68 -1.66
CA LEU A 118 -9.67 4.81 -1.79
C LEU A 118 -8.93 6.15 -1.72
N MET A 119 -8.21 6.42 -0.63
CA MET A 119 -7.56 7.71 -0.43
C MET A 119 -6.52 8.02 -1.52
N SER A 120 -5.86 7.00 -2.08
CA SER A 120 -4.91 7.19 -3.19
C SER A 120 -5.58 7.65 -4.50
N SER A 121 -6.90 7.42 -4.68
CA SER A 121 -7.62 7.85 -5.88
C SER A 121 -7.75 9.37 -6.00
N LEU A 122 -7.47 10.11 -4.93
CA LEU A 122 -7.43 11.58 -4.94
C LEU A 122 -6.23 12.11 -5.75
N ASP A 123 -5.20 11.28 -5.98
CA ASP A 123 -4.12 11.62 -6.90
C ASP A 123 -4.51 11.25 -8.34
N SER A 124 -4.54 12.25 -9.23
CA SER A 124 -4.94 12.10 -10.64
C SER A 124 -4.17 11.05 -11.46
N ARG A 125 -3.00 10.60 -10.98
CA ARG A 125 -2.19 9.54 -11.62
C ARG A 125 -2.76 8.15 -11.34
N ILE A 126 -3.49 7.98 -10.23
CA ILE A 126 -4.21 6.75 -9.90
C ILE A 126 -5.53 6.75 -10.68
N LYS A 127 -5.66 5.85 -11.65
CA LYS A 127 -6.79 5.85 -12.60
C LYS A 127 -7.98 5.03 -12.14
N LYS A 128 -7.74 3.97 -11.38
CA LYS A 128 -8.80 3.12 -10.81
C LYS A 128 -8.32 2.51 -9.51
N VAL A 129 -9.27 2.25 -8.63
CA VAL A 129 -9.02 1.58 -7.36
C VAL A 129 -10.00 0.45 -7.17
N VAL A 130 -9.56 -0.62 -6.51
CA VAL A 130 -10.42 -1.72 -6.05
C VAL A 130 -10.26 -1.80 -4.54
N ALA A 131 -11.25 -1.28 -3.82
CA ALA A 131 -11.28 -1.29 -2.36
C ALA A 131 -12.22 -2.41 -1.88
N ILE A 132 -11.67 -3.38 -1.16
CA ILE A 132 -12.40 -4.55 -0.67
C ILE A 132 -12.65 -4.38 0.83
N CYS A 133 -13.91 -4.17 1.23
CA CYS A 133 -14.31 -3.92 2.61
C CYS A 133 -13.40 -2.87 3.30
N PRO A 134 -13.23 -1.66 2.73
CA PRO A 134 -12.34 -0.65 3.28
C PRO A 134 -12.83 -0.14 4.64
N VAL A 135 -11.89 0.24 5.51
CA VAL A 135 -12.23 1.06 6.67
C VAL A 135 -12.47 2.49 6.18
N VAL A 136 -13.70 2.98 6.31
CA VAL A 136 -14.11 4.30 5.77
C VAL A 136 -14.18 5.38 6.84
N ASP A 137 -14.33 4.98 8.11
CA ASP A 137 -14.31 5.87 9.25
C ASP A 137 -13.52 5.23 10.41
N TRP A 138 -12.33 5.72 10.69
CA TRP A 138 -11.51 5.30 11.84
C TRP A 138 -11.98 5.88 13.16
N LYS A 139 -12.84 6.91 13.13
CA LYS A 139 -13.36 7.59 14.31
C LYS A 139 -14.62 6.92 14.85
N ASP A 140 -15.27 6.09 14.04
CA ASP A 140 -16.42 5.29 14.45
C ASP A 140 -15.95 4.03 15.18
N GLU A 141 -16.01 4.08 16.51
CA GLU A 141 -15.68 2.95 17.39
C GLU A 141 -16.92 2.14 17.82
N SER A 142 -18.05 2.29 17.13
CA SER A 142 -19.28 1.54 17.47
C SER A 142 -19.29 0.07 17.01
N GLY A 143 -18.25 -0.35 16.29
CA GLY A 143 -18.07 -1.71 15.77
C GLY A 143 -17.68 -2.75 16.83
N GLU A 144 -17.50 -4.00 16.39
CA GLU A 144 -17.10 -5.11 17.26
C GLU A 144 -15.62 -5.06 17.69
N GLU A 145 -14.78 -4.34 16.94
CA GLU A 145 -13.35 -4.18 17.21
C GLU A 145 -13.03 -2.69 17.35
N SER A 146 -12.54 -2.27 18.52
CA SER A 146 -12.08 -0.89 18.73
C SER A 146 -10.67 -0.68 18.16
N ASN A 147 -10.27 0.58 17.94
CA ASN A 147 -8.89 0.87 17.52
C ASN A 147 -7.87 0.48 18.59
N GLU A 148 -8.24 0.56 19.87
CA GLU A 148 -7.37 0.16 20.98
C GLU A 148 -7.16 -1.36 21.00
N ASP A 149 -8.23 -2.14 20.78
CA ASP A 149 -8.14 -3.61 20.67
C ASP A 149 -7.26 -4.01 19.48
N LEU A 150 -7.45 -3.35 18.32
CA LEU A 150 -6.60 -3.58 17.14
C LEU A 150 -5.13 -3.25 17.44
N LYS A 151 -4.87 -2.13 18.13
CA LYS A 151 -3.52 -1.71 18.54
C LYS A 151 -2.86 -2.77 19.42
N GLU A 152 -3.56 -3.25 20.43
CA GLU A 152 -3.08 -4.29 21.34
C GLU A 152 -2.81 -5.60 20.59
N GLN A 153 -3.74 -6.04 19.74
CA GLN A 153 -3.58 -7.24 18.93
C GLN A 153 -2.34 -7.18 18.03
N ILE A 154 -2.04 -6.01 17.44
CA ILE A 154 -0.84 -5.83 16.61
C ILE A 154 0.43 -5.87 17.46
N GLN A 155 0.45 -5.18 18.60
CA GLN A 155 1.62 -5.13 19.47
C GLN A 155 1.97 -6.50 20.06
N VAL A 156 0.95 -7.28 20.44
CA VAL A 156 1.12 -8.60 21.05
C VAL A 156 1.28 -9.70 20.01
N GLY A 157 0.46 -9.69 18.96
CA GLY A 157 0.37 -10.75 17.96
C GLY A 157 1.40 -10.66 16.84
N TYR A 158 1.93 -9.47 16.58
CA TYR A 158 2.87 -9.18 15.49
C TYR A 158 4.12 -8.41 15.96
N PRO A 159 4.79 -8.88 17.04
CA PRO A 159 5.93 -8.15 17.61
C PRO A 159 7.04 -7.97 16.57
N GLY A 160 7.49 -6.73 16.38
CA GLY A 160 8.53 -6.38 15.42
C GLY A 160 8.09 -6.35 13.95
N ALA A 161 6.83 -6.63 13.65
CA ALA A 161 6.29 -6.45 12.29
C ALA A 161 5.56 -5.11 12.10
N TYR A 162 5.26 -4.39 13.17
CA TYR A 162 4.65 -3.06 13.10
C TYR A 162 5.34 -2.14 14.12
N HIS A 163 5.91 -1.04 13.63
CA HIS A 163 6.70 -0.11 14.43
C HIS A 163 5.99 1.24 14.44
N PHE A 164 5.26 1.58 15.50
CA PHE A 164 4.58 2.86 15.60
C PHE A 164 4.64 3.42 17.02
N SER A 165 4.61 4.74 17.13
CA SER A 165 4.41 5.45 18.39
C SER A 165 2.92 5.63 18.69
N GLU A 166 2.59 5.90 19.94
CA GLU A 166 1.21 6.21 20.34
C GLU A 166 0.68 7.46 19.63
N GLU A 167 1.53 8.49 19.45
CA GLU A 167 1.22 9.68 18.66
C GLU A 167 0.84 9.32 17.22
N ASN A 168 1.63 8.43 16.60
CA ASN A 168 1.38 8.01 15.21
C ASN A 168 0.08 7.22 15.07
N TRP A 169 -0.23 6.34 16.01
CA TRP A 169 -1.48 5.60 16.04
C TRP A 169 -2.69 6.53 16.20
N ASN A 170 -2.60 7.46 17.16
CA ASN A 170 -3.67 8.39 17.51
C ASN A 170 -4.08 9.33 16.36
N LYS A 171 -3.27 9.47 15.30
CA LYS A 171 -3.67 10.18 14.08
C LYS A 171 -4.90 9.58 13.41
N LEU A 172 -5.10 8.26 13.47
CA LEU A 172 -6.26 7.60 12.86
C LEU A 172 -7.58 8.10 13.47
N ILE A 173 -7.60 8.27 14.79
CA ILE A 173 -8.82 8.60 15.55
C ILE A 173 -9.00 10.13 15.68
N ASN A 174 -7.90 10.87 15.86
CA ASN A 174 -7.98 12.28 16.25
C ASN A 174 -7.94 13.27 15.08
N THR A 175 -7.74 12.80 13.85
CA THR A 175 -7.49 13.68 12.70
C THR A 175 -8.16 13.16 11.42
N SER A 176 -8.08 13.93 10.33
CA SER A 176 -8.46 13.48 8.98
C SER A 176 -7.28 12.88 8.19
N PHE A 177 -6.19 12.50 8.86
CA PHE A 177 -4.94 12.05 8.24
C PHE A 177 -5.09 10.89 7.24
N PHE A 178 -6.00 9.94 7.53
CA PHE A 178 -6.18 8.72 6.75
C PHE A 178 -7.61 8.20 6.86
N ASN A 179 -8.61 9.09 6.69
CA ASN A 179 -10.00 8.80 7.02
C ASN A 179 -10.98 9.16 5.88
N PRO A 180 -11.42 8.20 5.05
CA PRO A 180 -12.20 8.47 3.82
C PRO A 180 -13.46 9.32 4.01
N ILE A 181 -14.20 9.13 5.11
CA ILE A 181 -15.44 9.88 5.35
C ILE A 181 -15.21 11.41 5.43
N ASP A 182 -14.01 11.85 5.80
CA ASP A 182 -13.66 13.27 5.84
C ASP A 182 -13.41 13.87 4.44
N TYR A 183 -13.35 13.04 3.39
CA TYR A 183 -13.02 13.44 2.01
C TYR A 183 -14.11 13.09 0.99
N VAL A 184 -15.34 12.79 1.43
CA VAL A 184 -16.44 12.36 0.55
C VAL A 184 -16.66 13.30 -0.64
N GLU A 185 -16.61 14.61 -0.39
CA GLU A 185 -16.79 15.65 -1.42
C GLU A 185 -15.67 15.70 -2.47
N HIS A 186 -14.54 15.05 -2.21
CA HIS A 186 -13.40 14.99 -3.13
C HIS A 186 -13.43 13.73 -4.01
N PHE A 187 -14.09 12.66 -3.56
CA PHE A 187 -14.29 11.47 -4.38
C PHE A 187 -15.30 11.74 -5.50
N ASP A 188 -15.02 11.24 -6.70
CA ASP A 188 -15.86 11.40 -7.90
C ASP A 188 -16.24 12.87 -8.23
N SER A 189 -15.48 13.84 -7.71
CA SER A 189 -15.63 15.24 -8.05
C SER A 189 -15.23 15.46 -9.51
N ALA A 190 -16.23 15.86 -10.31
CA ALA A 190 -16.14 16.02 -11.76
C ALA A 190 -15.47 17.32 -12.21
#